data_AF-A0A7C5GXF3-F1
#
_entry.id   AF-A0A7C5GXF3-F1
#
_cell.length_a   1.000
_cell.length_b   1.000
_cell.length_c   1.000
_cell.angle_alpha   90.00
_cell.angle_beta   90.00
_cell.angle_gamma   90.00
#
_symmetry.space_group_name_H-M   'P 1'
#
loop_
_entity.id
_entity.type
_entity.pdbx_description
1 polymer ?
#
loop_
_entity_poly.entity_id
_entity_poly.type
_entity_poly.pdbx_seq_one_letter_code
_entity_poly.pdbx_strand_id
1 'polypeptide(L)' 'MDQEFDRQKVKAYIEGLKFLKAKNQELLKDIETVAKDAPVEGCERFMKAMYDALKQNEDNIKGAIEYWEEEIK' A
#
# COMPACT_ATOMS: atom_id res chain seq x y z
N MET A 1 -15.32 -26.06 -6.85
CA MET A 1 -16.08 -25.39 -5.78
C MET A 1 -16.61 -24.12 -6.39
N ASP A 2 -17.90 -24.05 -6.65
CA ASP A 2 -18.56 -22.78 -6.99
C ASP A 2 -18.71 -21.99 -5.70
N GLN A 3 -17.66 -21.25 -5.34
CA GLN A 3 -17.76 -20.30 -4.23
C GLN A 3 -18.66 -19.16 -4.69
N GLU A 4 -19.83 -19.06 -4.06
CA GLU A 4 -20.77 -17.98 -4.32
C GLU A 4 -20.08 -16.63 -4.07
N PHE A 5 -20.08 -15.77 -5.09
CA PHE A 5 -19.34 -14.51 -5.07
C PHE A 5 -19.98 -13.50 -4.10
N ASP A 6 -19.42 -13.40 -2.90
CA ASP A 6 -19.91 -12.51 -1.86
C ASP A 6 -19.44 -11.06 -2.07
N ARG A 7 -20.26 -10.29 -2.80
CA ARG A 7 -20.00 -8.88 -3.10
C ARG A 7 -19.82 -8.01 -1.85
N GLN A 8 -20.42 -8.35 -0.71
CA GLN A 8 -20.26 -7.56 0.52
C GLN A 8 -18.87 -7.78 1.12
N LYS A 9 -18.38 -9.02 1.15
CA LYS A 9 -17.01 -9.32 1.57
C LYS A 9 -15.97 -8.64 0.70
N VAL A 10 -16.17 -8.64 -0.62
CA VAL A 10 -15.26 -7.96 -1.55
C VAL A 10 -15.25 -6.44 -1.31
N LYS A 11 -16.42 -5.82 -1.09
CA LYS A 11 -16.49 -4.39 -0.71
C LYS A 11 -15.72 -4.09 0.58
N ALA A 12 -15.90 -4.89 1.62
CA ALA A 12 -15.17 -4.72 2.88
C ALA A 12 -13.66 -4.87 2.69
N TYR A 13 -13.24 -5.82 1.84
CA TYR A 13 -11.83 -6.00 1.49
C TYR A 13 -11.26 -4.79 0.73
N ILE A 14 -11.97 -4.25 -0.27
CA ILE A 14 -11.57 -3.03 -0.99
C ILE A 14 -11.39 -1.85 -0.02
N GLU A 15 -12.30 -1.66 0.93
CA GLU A 15 -12.15 -0.59 1.92
C GLU A 15 -10.93 -0.79 2.82
N GLY A 16 -10.62 -2.04 3.19
CA GLY A 16 -9.37 -2.39 3.87
C GLY A 16 -8.12 -2.05 3.04
N LEU A 17 -8.15 -2.31 1.73
CA LEU A 17 -7.08 -1.95 0.81
C LEU A 17 -6.93 -0.42 0.69
N LYS A 18 -8.03 0.34 0.60
CA LYS A 18 -8.00 1.80 0.57
C LYS A 18 -7.37 2.39 1.84
N PHE A 19 -7.73 1.84 3.01
CA PHE A 19 -7.11 2.22 4.28
C PHE A 19 -5.61 1.91 4.29
N LEU A 20 -5.21 0.71 3.87
CA LEU A 20 -3.80 0.32 3.82
C LEU A 20 -3.01 1.23 2.86
N LYS A 21 -3.57 1.57 1.70
CA LYS A 21 -2.97 2.52 0.75
C LYS A 21 -2.70 3.87 1.39
N ALA A 22 -3.68 4.42 2.12
CA ALA A 22 -3.52 5.70 2.80
C ALA A 22 -2.38 5.66 3.84
N LYS A 23 -2.31 4.60 4.65
CA LYS A 23 -1.21 4.40 5.62
C LYS A 23 0.15 4.24 4.97
N ASN A 24 0.20 3.54 3.84
CA ASN A 24 1.42 3.38 3.06
C ASN A 24 1.91 4.71 2.49
N GLN A 25 1.00 5.57 2.01
CA GLN A 25 1.32 6.93 1.54
C GLN A 25 1.75 7.88 2.66
N GLU A 26 1.15 7.78 3.85
CA GLU A 26 1.61 8.52 5.04
C GLU A 26 3.07 8.17 5.36
N LEU A 27 3.39 6.87 5.44
CA LEU A 27 4.75 6.43 5.78
C LEU A 27 5.79 6.80 4.71
N LEU A 28 5.42 6.79 3.42
CA LEU A 28 6.31 7.29 2.35
C LEU A 28 6.70 8.75 2.57
N LYS A 29 5.75 9.61 2.93
CA LYS A 29 6.02 11.03 3.24
C LYS A 29 6.88 11.20 4.48
N ASP A 30 6.65 10.35 5.50
CA ASP A 30 7.45 10.37 6.72
C ASP A 30 8.91 10.00 6.41
N ILE A 31 9.14 9.00 5.55
CA ILE A 31 10.49 8.62 5.10
C ILE A 31 11.16 9.79 4.35
N GLU A 32 10.47 10.43 3.42
CA GLU A 32 11.02 11.59 2.68
C GLU A 32 11.34 12.78 3.61
N THR A 33 10.59 12.92 4.70
CA THR A 33 10.79 13.97 5.70
C THR A 33 11.99 13.64 6.59
N VAL A 34 12.00 12.46 7.19
CA VAL A 34 13.03 12.02 8.15
C VAL A 34 14.35 11.71 7.47
N ALA A 35 14.36 11.33 6.19
CA ALA A 35 15.60 11.09 5.45
C ALA A 35 16.54 12.30 5.43
N LYS A 36 16.01 13.52 5.55
CA LYS A 36 16.79 14.76 5.62
C LYS A 36 17.53 14.94 6.95
N ASP A 37 17.05 14.27 7.99
CA ASP A 37 17.57 14.36 9.37
C ASP A 37 18.41 13.12 9.74
N ALA A 38 18.69 12.23 8.79
CA ALA A 38 19.34 10.95 9.04
C ALA A 38 20.77 11.15 9.59
N PRO A 39 21.07 10.74 10.85
CA PRO A 39 22.27 11.16 11.55
C PRO A 39 23.55 10.36 11.18
N VAL A 40 23.44 9.30 10.37
CA VAL A 40 24.56 8.36 10.14
C VAL A 40 24.56 7.75 8.73
N GLU A 41 25.76 7.63 8.16
CA GLU A 41 26.05 6.86 6.96
C GLU A 41 25.59 5.39 7.13
N GLY A 42 24.68 4.92 6.28
CA GLY A 42 24.09 3.57 6.36
C GLY A 42 22.58 3.53 6.67
N CYS A 43 22.02 4.52 7.37
CA CYS A 43 20.56 4.65 7.55
C CYS A 43 19.85 4.84 6.20
N GLU A 44 20.51 5.52 5.27
CA GLU A 44 20.03 5.76 3.89
C GLU A 44 19.67 4.47 3.16
N ARG A 45 20.43 3.38 3.37
CA ARG A 45 20.16 2.09 2.71
C ARG A 45 18.83 1.48 3.20
N PHE A 46 18.58 1.53 4.50
CA PHE A 46 17.34 1.01 5.08
C PHE A 46 16.15 1.88 4.71
N MET A 47 16.31 3.21 4.74
CA MET A 47 15.26 4.15 4.32
C MET A 47 14.91 3.98 2.85
N LYS A 48 15.92 3.84 1.97
CA LYS A 48 15.70 3.56 0.55
C LYS A 48 14.99 2.22 0.33
N ALA A 49 15.45 1.15 0.98
CA ALA A 49 14.80 -0.16 0.86
C ALA A 49 13.34 -0.13 1.33
N MET A 50 13.07 0.60 2.42
CA MET A 50 11.71 0.80 2.93
C MET A 50 10.87 1.63 1.95
N TYR A 51 11.41 2.72 1.41
CA TYR A 51 10.75 3.53 0.40
C TYR A 51 10.37 2.70 -0.83
N ASP A 52 11.32 1.95 -1.39
CA ASP A 52 11.11 1.11 -2.57
C ASP A 52 10.04 0.04 -2.30
N ALA A 53 10.07 -0.61 -1.12
CA ALA A 53 9.08 -1.61 -0.73
C ALA A 53 7.68 -1.02 -0.56
N LEU A 54 7.55 0.14 0.08
CA LEU A 54 6.28 0.84 0.23
C LEU A 54 5.76 1.30 -1.13
N LYS A 55 6.63 1.78 -2.03
CA LYS A 55 6.21 2.19 -3.37
C LYS A 55 5.66 1.02 -4.17
N GLN A 56 6.35 -0.11 -4.19
CA GLN A 56 5.86 -1.33 -4.82
C GLN A 56 4.54 -1.82 -4.19
N ASN A 57 4.42 -1.74 -2.86
CA ASN A 57 3.19 -2.09 -2.16
C ASN A 57 2.02 -1.17 -2.55
N GLU A 58 2.27 0.13 -2.73
CA GLU A 58 1.26 1.09 -3.20
C GLU A 58 0.68 0.69 -4.55
N ASP A 59 1.56 0.32 -5.50
CA ASP A 59 1.17 -0.09 -6.85
C ASP A 59 0.40 -1.42 -6.83
N ASN A 60 0.83 -2.37 -6.00
CA ASN A 60 0.12 -3.64 -5.83
C ASN A 60 -1.29 -3.42 -5.23
N ILE A 61 -1.42 -2.57 -4.22
CA ILE A 61 -2.71 -2.25 -3.60
C ILE A 61 -3.62 -1.55 -4.62
N LYS A 62 -3.07 -0.62 -5.42
CA LYS A 62 -3.82 0.05 -6.49
C LYS A 62 -4.37 -0.96 -7.50
N GLY A 63 -3.53 -1.86 -8.01
CA GLY A 63 -3.95 -2.90 -8.95
C GLY A 63 -5.00 -3.85 -8.36
N ALA A 64 -4.86 -4.22 -7.09
CA ALA A 64 -5.85 -5.04 -6.41
C ALA A 64 -7.21 -4.33 -6.26
N ILE A 65 -7.22 -3.04 -5.91
CA ILE A 65 -8.46 -2.24 -5.84
C ILE A 65 -9.11 -2.16 -7.21
N GLU A 66 -8.36 -1.80 -8.26
CA GLU A 66 -8.88 -1.68 -9.63
C GLU A 66 -9.51 -2.98 -10.11
N TYR A 67 -8.81 -4.11 -9.92
CA TYR A 67 -9.31 -5.43 -10.25
C TYR A 67 -10.64 -5.75 -9.54
N TRP A 68 -10.68 -5.62 -8.21
CA TRP A 68 -11.87 -5.97 -7.46
C TRP A 68 -13.04 -5.01 -7.70
N GLU A 69 -12.78 -3.73 -7.94
CA GLU A 69 -13.81 -2.76 -8.33
C GLU A 69 -14.41 -3.07 -9.71
N GLU A 70 -13.65 -3.67 -10.63
CA GLU A 70 -14.18 -4.17 -11.91
C GLU A 70 -15.04 -5.43 -11.74
N GLU A 71 -14.61 -6.39 -10.91
CA GLU A 71 -15.35 -7.65 -10.66
C GLU A 71 -16.70 -7.44 -9.95
N ILE A 72 -16.85 -6.36 -9.16
CA ILE A 72 -18.10 -6.05 -8.44
C ILE A 72 -18.99 -5.01 -9.13
N LYS A 73 -18.63 -4.51 -10.31
CA LYS A 73 -19.56 -3.76 -11.18
C LYS A 73 -20.76 -4.61 -11.58
#